data_AF-A0A1G2INU0-F1
#
_entry.id   AF-A0A1G2INU0-F1
#
_cell.length_a   1.000
_cell.length_b   1.000
_cell.length_c   1.000
_cell.angle_alpha   90.00
_cell.angle_beta   90.00
_cell.angle_gamma   90.00
#
_symmetry.space_group_name_H-M   'P 1'
#
loop_
_entity.id
_entity.type
_entity.pdbx_description
1 polymer ?
#
loop_
_entity_poly.entity_id
_entity_poly.type
_entity_poly.pdbx_seq_one_letter_code
_entity_poly.pdbx_strand_id
1 'polypeptide(L)'
;MKKSQDNLFYFDVSKNNPEKILDKFYVFDEKNLHLGEYISNTKDVKNILITIRTLQTKNENEEVVDKYFLELSRIMNKFSNCSEFACFINACDSFLDYAKNDIALLKKITNLYFEKRVLNETVPEEWIQAIIDSNAPAKKGKCGENKLLWILGKSGFAEVFSWEDFLKKQKCVAKFSSIFSIKDVRKRLGIKLATKKQDKKLDLIIKFENRIYICEAKHLNTGGGGQDKQISELIEIVSLKEKNKNISYISFLDGVYSNIIIGGADGGGKLIKQRQEIKKYLKKNLSNFWVNTAGFVALFENK
;
A
#
# COMPACT_ATOMS: atom_id res chain seq x y z
N MET A 1 -38.66 7.27 1.91
CA MET A 1 -37.20 7.35 2.09
C MET A 1 -36.86 7.03 3.55
N LYS A 2 -36.03 6.03 3.83
CA LYS A 2 -35.54 5.77 5.20
C LYS A 2 -34.71 6.98 5.66
N LYS A 3 -34.90 7.42 6.91
CA LYS A 3 -34.13 8.51 7.52
C LYS A 3 -32.65 8.12 7.49
N SER A 4 -31.79 8.96 6.92
CA SER A 4 -30.34 8.74 6.93
C SER A 4 -29.87 8.57 8.37
N GLN A 5 -29.25 7.43 8.68
CA GLN A 5 -28.62 7.20 9.97
C GLN A 5 -27.45 8.17 10.17
N ASP A 6 -27.12 8.47 11.42
CA ASP A 6 -25.99 9.34 11.77
C ASP A 6 -24.64 8.61 11.64
N ASN A 7 -23.54 9.33 11.84
CA ASN A 7 -22.21 8.74 11.73
C ASN A 7 -21.86 7.76 12.86
N LEU A 8 -22.45 7.91 14.05
CA LEU A 8 -22.23 7.03 15.20
C LEU A 8 -22.86 5.66 14.96
N PHE A 9 -24.01 5.60 14.29
CA PHE A 9 -24.60 4.35 13.83
C PHE A 9 -23.60 3.51 13.01
N TYR A 10 -22.97 4.09 11.99
CA TYR A 10 -22.02 3.33 11.14
C TYR A 10 -20.72 3.00 11.87
N PHE A 11 -20.32 3.84 12.83
CA PHE A 11 -19.20 3.54 13.73
C PHE A 11 -19.52 2.31 14.61
N ASP A 12 -20.73 2.23 15.16
CA ASP A 12 -21.17 1.09 15.97
C ASP A 12 -21.36 -0.18 15.13
N VAL A 13 -21.85 -0.06 13.89
CA VAL A 13 -21.83 -1.18 12.92
C VAL A 13 -20.41 -1.69 12.74
N SER A 14 -19.44 -0.80 12.54
CA SER A 14 -18.03 -1.19 12.40
C SER A 14 -17.50 -1.90 13.64
N LYS A 15 -17.82 -1.37 14.83
CA LYS A 15 -17.39 -1.93 16.10
C LYS A 15 -17.97 -3.32 16.36
N ASN A 16 -19.24 -3.54 16.00
CA ASN A 16 -19.95 -4.80 16.25
C ASN A 16 -19.70 -5.86 15.16
N ASN A 17 -19.06 -5.49 14.06
CA ASN A 17 -18.72 -6.37 12.95
C ASN A 17 -17.22 -6.27 12.66
N PRO A 18 -16.37 -6.95 13.46
CA PRO A 18 -14.93 -6.85 13.33
C PRO A 18 -14.43 -7.37 11.97
N GLU A 19 -13.31 -6.80 11.52
CA GLU A 19 -12.58 -7.27 10.35
C GLU A 19 -12.14 -8.72 10.53
N LYS A 20 -12.25 -9.48 9.44
CA LYS A 20 -11.85 -10.89 9.40
C LYS A 20 -10.35 -11.00 9.17
N ILE A 21 -9.76 -12.06 9.71
CA ILE A 21 -8.41 -12.47 9.34
C ILE A 21 -8.50 -13.15 7.96
N LEU A 22 -7.42 -13.07 7.16
CA LEU A 22 -7.34 -13.63 5.80
C LEU A 22 -8.43 -13.12 4.85
N ASP A 23 -8.65 -11.81 4.84
CA ASP A 23 -9.45 -11.20 3.78
C ASP A 23 -8.78 -11.41 2.42
N LYS A 24 -9.54 -12.02 1.49
CA LYS A 24 -9.12 -12.38 0.13
C LYS A 24 -8.57 -11.20 -0.69
N PHE A 25 -8.98 -9.96 -0.41
CA PHE A 25 -8.38 -8.78 -1.07
C PHE A 25 -6.90 -8.57 -0.74
N TYR A 26 -6.41 -9.18 0.35
CA TYR A 26 -5.06 -9.00 0.87
C TYR A 26 -4.28 -10.32 1.03
N VAL A 27 -4.84 -11.43 0.54
CA VAL A 27 -4.18 -12.74 0.47
C VAL A 27 -3.55 -12.88 -0.91
N PHE A 28 -2.28 -13.26 -0.94
CA PHE A 28 -1.50 -13.53 -2.16
C PHE A 28 -0.84 -14.89 -1.96
N ASP A 29 -1.62 -15.95 -2.02
CA ASP A 29 -1.24 -17.34 -1.75
C ASP A 29 -0.90 -18.13 -3.02
N GLU A 30 -1.17 -17.56 -4.19
CA GLU A 30 -0.78 -18.13 -5.48
C GLU A 30 0.71 -17.91 -5.78
N LYS A 31 1.33 -18.89 -6.45
CA LYS A 31 2.68 -18.75 -6.98
C LYS A 31 2.74 -17.59 -7.96
N ASN A 32 3.88 -16.90 -8.00
CA ASN A 32 4.10 -15.83 -8.97
C ASN A 32 4.06 -16.40 -10.40
N LEU A 33 3.27 -15.78 -11.28
CA LEU A 33 3.16 -16.18 -12.69
C LEU A 33 4.52 -16.17 -13.43
N HIS A 34 5.45 -15.33 -12.97
CA HIS A 34 6.78 -15.16 -13.56
C HIS A 34 7.88 -15.90 -12.77
N LEU A 35 7.52 -16.82 -11.87
CA LEU A 35 8.47 -17.51 -10.99
C LEU A 35 9.60 -18.22 -11.76
N GLY A 36 9.28 -18.80 -12.93
CA GLY A 36 10.29 -19.41 -13.80
C GLY A 36 11.35 -18.43 -14.31
N GLU A 37 10.96 -17.20 -14.65
CA GLU A 37 11.90 -16.15 -15.09
C GLU A 37 12.81 -15.71 -13.95
N TYR A 38 12.27 -15.59 -12.73
CA TYR A 38 13.06 -15.31 -11.52
C TYR A 38 14.10 -16.40 -11.23
N ILE A 39 13.70 -17.67 -11.33
CA ILE A 39 14.60 -18.81 -11.10
C ILE A 39 15.69 -18.84 -12.16
N SER A 40 15.32 -18.73 -13.45
CA SER A 40 16.28 -18.74 -14.56
C SER A 40 17.32 -17.63 -14.39
N ASN A 41 16.86 -16.40 -14.16
CA ASN A 41 17.76 -15.27 -14.00
C ASN A 41 18.66 -15.39 -12.76
N THR A 42 18.14 -15.94 -11.65
CA THR A 42 18.93 -16.17 -10.44
C THR A 42 20.03 -17.21 -10.69
N LYS A 43 19.75 -18.26 -11.47
CA LYS A 43 20.77 -19.24 -11.89
C LYS A 43 21.87 -18.56 -12.72
N ASP A 44 21.50 -17.73 -13.68
CA ASP A 44 22.47 -17.00 -14.51
C ASP A 44 23.36 -16.09 -13.66
N VAL A 45 22.76 -15.32 -12.74
CA VAL A 45 23.50 -14.45 -11.80
C VAL A 45 24.47 -15.27 -10.94
N LYS A 46 24.03 -16.40 -10.39
CA LYS A 46 24.91 -17.27 -9.59
C LYS A 46 26.05 -17.86 -10.40
N ASN A 47 25.79 -18.31 -11.64
CA ASN A 47 26.82 -18.85 -12.52
C ASN A 47 27.93 -17.82 -12.80
N ILE A 48 27.56 -16.57 -13.06
CA ILE A 48 28.54 -15.49 -13.26
C ILE A 48 29.29 -15.17 -11.97
N LEU A 49 28.61 -15.09 -10.82
CA LEU A 49 29.26 -14.89 -9.52
C LEU A 49 30.27 -16.01 -9.20
N ILE A 50 29.91 -17.27 -9.46
CA ILE A 50 30.79 -18.43 -9.28
C ILE A 50 32.00 -18.29 -10.19
N THR A 51 31.78 -17.96 -11.46
CA THR A 51 32.85 -17.77 -12.43
C THR A 51 33.82 -16.68 -11.99
N ILE A 52 33.33 -15.51 -11.60
CA ILE A 52 34.16 -14.41 -11.07
C ILE A 52 34.99 -14.91 -9.89
N ARG A 53 34.37 -15.56 -8.89
CA ARG A 53 35.07 -16.06 -7.70
C ARG A 53 36.14 -17.10 -8.06
N THR A 54 35.84 -18.01 -8.98
CA THR A 54 36.78 -19.03 -9.45
C THR A 54 37.98 -18.41 -10.15
N LEU A 55 37.76 -17.44 -11.05
CA LEU A 55 38.84 -16.74 -11.76
C LEU A 55 39.72 -15.94 -10.78
N GLN A 56 39.11 -15.22 -9.83
CA GLN A 56 39.85 -14.52 -8.77
C GLN A 56 40.69 -15.47 -7.92
N THR A 57 40.13 -16.63 -7.52
CA THR A 57 40.85 -17.63 -6.72
C THR A 57 42.04 -18.23 -7.47
N LYS A 58 41.95 -18.31 -8.80
CA LYS A 58 43.03 -18.79 -9.67
C LYS A 58 44.06 -17.70 -10.03
N ASN A 59 43.91 -16.48 -9.51
CA ASN A 59 44.73 -15.32 -9.87
C ASN A 59 44.77 -15.07 -11.38
N GLU A 60 43.63 -15.24 -12.05
CA GLU A 60 43.48 -14.90 -13.47
C GLU A 60 43.64 -13.40 -13.74
N ASN A 61 43.90 -13.06 -14.99
CA ASN A 61 44.10 -11.67 -15.41
C ASN A 61 42.85 -10.81 -15.08
N GLU A 62 43.06 -9.65 -14.44
CA GLU A 62 42.01 -8.73 -14.03
C GLU A 62 41.12 -8.28 -15.21
N GLU A 63 41.68 -8.07 -16.40
CA GLU A 63 40.91 -7.73 -17.60
C GLU A 63 39.93 -8.84 -18.01
N VAL A 64 40.27 -10.10 -17.72
CA VAL A 64 39.38 -11.25 -17.97
C VAL A 64 38.27 -11.28 -16.93
N VAL A 65 38.59 -11.07 -15.65
CA VAL A 65 37.61 -10.99 -14.56
C VAL A 65 36.63 -9.85 -14.80
N ASP A 66 37.11 -8.70 -15.27
CA ASP A 66 36.31 -7.51 -15.57
C ASP A 66 35.25 -7.73 -16.63
N LYS A 67 35.50 -8.59 -17.61
CA LYS A 67 34.48 -8.98 -18.60
C LYS A 67 33.27 -9.65 -17.94
N TYR A 68 33.49 -10.46 -16.91
CA TYR A 68 32.41 -11.11 -16.18
C TYR A 68 31.67 -10.15 -15.24
N PHE A 69 32.33 -9.11 -14.73
CA PHE A 69 31.62 -8.03 -14.02
C PHE A 69 30.69 -7.23 -14.95
N LEU A 70 31.13 -6.96 -16.19
CA LEU A 70 30.28 -6.34 -17.21
C LEU A 70 29.12 -7.27 -17.61
N GLU A 71 29.37 -8.57 -17.70
CA GLU A 71 28.33 -9.56 -17.96
C GLU A 71 27.31 -9.61 -16.81
N LEU A 72 27.78 -9.67 -15.56
CA LEU A 72 26.93 -9.62 -14.36
C LEU A 72 26.01 -8.39 -14.38
N SER A 73 26.57 -7.21 -14.66
CA SER A 73 25.81 -5.97 -14.82
C SER A 73 24.69 -6.08 -15.88
N ARG A 74 24.96 -6.72 -17.02
CA ARG A 74 24.01 -6.87 -18.12
C ARG A 74 22.89 -7.87 -17.82
N ILE A 75 23.21 -9.01 -17.21
CA ILE A 75 22.21 -10.05 -16.92
C ILE A 75 21.30 -9.66 -15.75
N MET A 76 21.78 -8.77 -14.86
CA MET A 76 20.99 -8.27 -13.73
C MET A 76 19.85 -7.37 -14.21
N ASN A 77 18.61 -7.83 -14.06
CA ASN A 77 17.41 -7.18 -14.54
C ASN A 77 16.27 -7.24 -13.52
N LYS A 78 15.05 -6.88 -13.91
CA LYS A 78 13.89 -6.86 -13.01
C LYS A 78 13.63 -8.20 -12.29
N PHE A 79 14.05 -9.33 -12.89
CA PHE A 79 13.94 -10.67 -12.32
C PHE A 79 15.08 -11.01 -11.35
N SER A 80 16.11 -10.17 -11.24
CA SER A 80 17.19 -10.38 -10.26
C SER A 80 16.81 -9.90 -8.86
N ASN A 81 15.77 -9.08 -8.73
CA ASN A 81 15.42 -8.43 -7.46
C ASN A 81 14.95 -9.39 -6.36
N CYS A 82 14.72 -10.66 -6.70
CA CYS A 82 14.37 -11.73 -5.76
C CYS A 82 15.49 -12.78 -5.61
N SER A 83 16.71 -12.45 -6.03
CA SER A 83 17.92 -13.28 -5.79
C SER A 83 18.58 -12.92 -4.45
N GLU A 84 19.30 -13.87 -3.86
CA GLU A 84 20.04 -13.65 -2.61
C GLU A 84 21.12 -12.57 -2.76
N PHE A 85 21.71 -12.45 -3.94
CA PHE A 85 22.68 -11.40 -4.24
C PHE A 85 22.04 -10.01 -4.28
N ALA A 86 20.86 -9.86 -4.90
CA ALA A 86 20.13 -8.59 -4.86
C ALA A 86 19.66 -8.22 -3.44
N CYS A 87 19.24 -9.19 -2.64
CA CYS A 87 18.97 -8.96 -1.21
C CYS A 87 20.23 -8.47 -0.47
N PHE A 88 21.42 -8.97 -0.82
CA PHE A 88 22.67 -8.50 -0.24
C PHE A 88 23.05 -7.09 -0.70
N ILE A 89 22.82 -6.74 -1.97
CA ILE A 89 22.97 -5.35 -2.46
C ILE A 89 22.15 -4.39 -1.60
N ASN A 90 20.89 -4.76 -1.29
CA ASN A 90 20.03 -3.97 -0.41
C ASN A 90 20.59 -3.87 1.02
N ALA A 91 21.21 -4.93 1.53
CA ALA A 91 21.88 -4.92 2.84
C ALA A 91 23.16 -4.06 2.86
N CYS A 92 23.71 -3.71 1.69
CA CYS A 92 24.85 -2.81 1.54
C CYS A 92 24.45 -1.33 1.33
N ASP A 93 23.25 -0.94 1.75
CA ASP A 93 22.69 0.42 1.58
C ASP A 93 22.70 0.87 0.11
N SER A 94 22.38 -0.05 -0.78
CA SER A 94 22.27 0.19 -2.22
C SER A 94 21.00 -0.46 -2.77
N PHE A 95 20.79 -0.37 -4.07
CA PHE A 95 19.69 -1.04 -4.75
C PHE A 95 20.12 -1.52 -6.13
N LEU A 96 19.47 -2.57 -6.60
CA LEU A 96 19.81 -3.31 -7.82
C LEU A 96 20.12 -2.41 -9.02
N ASP A 97 19.21 -1.49 -9.35
CA ASP A 97 19.37 -0.62 -10.52
C ASP A 97 20.53 0.37 -10.42
N TYR A 98 20.90 0.79 -9.20
CA TYR A 98 22.09 1.62 -9.01
C TYR A 98 23.35 0.77 -9.09
N ALA A 99 23.41 -0.31 -8.32
CA ALA A 99 24.58 -1.19 -8.24
C ALA A 99 24.97 -1.78 -9.59
N LYS A 100 24.01 -2.20 -10.43
CA LYS A 100 24.34 -2.79 -11.74
C LYS A 100 24.91 -1.78 -12.74
N ASN A 101 24.58 -0.49 -12.61
CA ASN A 101 25.01 0.56 -13.54
C ASN A 101 26.35 1.19 -13.13
N ASP A 102 26.75 1.01 -11.87
CA ASP A 102 28.06 1.43 -11.35
C ASP A 102 28.95 0.18 -11.18
N ILE A 103 29.79 -0.09 -12.19
CA ILE A 103 30.67 -1.27 -12.20
C ILE A 103 31.64 -1.27 -11.01
N ALA A 104 32.16 -0.12 -10.60
CA ALA A 104 33.08 -0.05 -9.47
C ALA A 104 32.39 -0.46 -8.17
N LEU A 105 31.15 0.02 -7.98
CA LEU A 105 30.32 -0.40 -6.85
C LEU A 105 29.94 -1.89 -6.93
N LEU A 106 29.56 -2.39 -8.11
CA LEU A 106 29.20 -3.80 -8.31
C LEU A 106 30.35 -4.72 -7.93
N LYS A 107 31.58 -4.40 -8.34
CA LYS A 107 32.81 -5.12 -7.94
C LYS A 107 32.96 -5.14 -6.42
N LYS A 108 32.83 -3.98 -5.77
CA LYS A 108 32.96 -3.86 -4.31
C LYS A 108 31.92 -4.71 -3.56
N ILE A 109 30.65 -4.62 -3.95
CA ILE A 109 29.57 -5.40 -3.32
C ILE A 109 29.77 -6.90 -3.58
N THR A 110 30.18 -7.29 -4.78
CA THR A 110 30.42 -8.70 -5.13
C THR A 110 31.54 -9.30 -4.29
N ASN A 111 32.66 -8.58 -4.12
CA ASN A 111 33.76 -9.05 -3.26
C ASN A 111 33.30 -9.19 -1.80
N LEU A 112 32.55 -8.21 -1.28
CA LEU A 112 31.94 -8.30 0.05
C LEU A 112 30.98 -9.48 0.17
N TYR A 113 30.22 -9.80 -0.89
CA TYR A 113 29.35 -10.97 -0.92
C TYR A 113 30.16 -12.25 -0.77
N PHE A 114 31.27 -12.39 -1.51
CA PHE A 114 32.15 -13.57 -1.42
C PHE A 114 32.78 -13.75 -0.05
N GLU A 115 33.12 -12.66 0.64
CA GLU A 115 33.66 -12.69 2.01
C GLU A 115 32.61 -13.07 3.05
N LYS A 116 31.35 -12.66 2.86
CA LYS A 116 30.32 -12.72 3.91
C LYS A 116 29.25 -13.77 3.66
N ARG A 117 29.21 -14.41 2.49
CA ARG A 117 28.17 -15.36 2.09
C ARG A 117 28.77 -16.61 1.45
N VAL A 118 28.06 -17.71 1.65
CA VAL A 118 28.36 -18.96 0.96
C VAL A 118 27.77 -18.88 -0.44
N LEU A 119 28.60 -19.15 -1.45
CA LEU A 119 28.18 -19.22 -2.83
C LEU A 119 27.91 -20.69 -3.18
N ASN A 120 26.74 -20.99 -3.72
CA ASN A 120 26.34 -22.33 -4.17
C ASN A 120 25.51 -22.23 -5.46
N GLU A 121 25.32 -23.36 -6.13
CA GLU A 121 24.60 -23.44 -7.41
C GLU A 121 23.09 -23.63 -7.24
N THR A 122 22.64 -23.98 -6.03
CA THR A 122 21.24 -24.31 -5.78
C THR A 122 20.36 -23.07 -5.86
N VAL A 123 19.27 -23.14 -6.62
CA VAL A 123 18.24 -22.10 -6.68
C VAL A 123 16.89 -22.75 -6.37
N PRO A 124 16.57 -22.98 -5.09
CA PRO A 124 15.29 -23.56 -4.71
C PRO A 124 14.15 -22.59 -5.05
N GLU A 125 13.11 -23.12 -5.69
CA GLU A 125 11.94 -22.34 -6.09
C GLU A 125 11.27 -21.67 -4.89
N GLU A 126 11.18 -22.39 -3.77
CA GLU A 126 10.58 -21.94 -2.53
C GLU A 126 11.30 -20.73 -1.91
N TRP A 127 12.62 -20.59 -2.12
CA TRP A 127 13.36 -19.43 -1.60
C TRP A 127 13.04 -18.17 -2.39
N ILE A 128 12.95 -18.31 -3.73
CA ILE A 128 12.57 -17.21 -4.60
C ILE A 128 11.12 -16.78 -4.32
N GLN A 129 10.20 -17.75 -4.18
CA GLN A 129 8.81 -17.45 -3.83
C GLN A 129 8.71 -16.78 -2.45
N ALA A 130 9.45 -17.25 -1.44
CA ALA A 130 9.46 -16.61 -0.12
C ALA A 130 9.93 -15.14 -0.17
N ILE A 131 10.93 -14.82 -0.99
CA ILE A 131 11.37 -13.42 -1.20
C ILE A 131 10.27 -12.61 -1.90
N ILE A 132 9.60 -13.17 -2.90
CA ILE A 132 8.45 -12.53 -3.55
C ILE A 132 7.32 -12.25 -2.55
N ASP A 133 6.99 -13.22 -1.69
CA ASP A 133 5.93 -13.11 -0.68
C ASP A 133 6.26 -12.08 0.39
N SER A 134 7.55 -11.95 0.74
CA SER A 134 8.03 -10.92 1.66
C SER A 134 7.73 -9.50 1.16
N ASN A 135 7.59 -9.32 -0.16
CA ASN A 135 7.23 -8.05 -0.79
C ASN A 135 5.71 -7.82 -0.87
N ALA A 136 4.88 -8.78 -0.47
CA ALA A 136 3.42 -8.64 -0.48
C ALA A 136 2.87 -7.40 0.27
N PRO A 137 3.44 -6.94 1.41
CA PRO A 137 2.96 -5.74 2.09
C PRO A 137 2.90 -4.50 1.21
N ALA A 138 3.86 -4.31 0.29
CA ALA A 138 3.87 -3.17 -0.63
C ALA A 138 2.69 -3.18 -1.60
N LYS A 139 2.17 -4.36 -1.96
CA LYS A 139 1.01 -4.52 -2.84
C LYS A 139 -0.32 -4.18 -2.16
N LYS A 140 -0.39 -4.29 -0.82
CA LYS A 140 -1.63 -4.15 -0.04
C LYS A 140 -2.24 -2.75 -0.07
N GLY A 141 -1.45 -1.70 -0.32
CA GLY A 141 -1.98 -0.33 -0.43
C GLY A 141 -3.03 -0.19 -1.53
N LYS A 142 -2.73 -0.70 -2.73
CA LYS A 142 -3.65 -0.68 -3.88
C LYS A 142 -4.87 -1.61 -3.69
N CYS A 143 -4.73 -2.67 -2.90
CA CYS A 143 -5.82 -3.59 -2.60
C CYS A 143 -6.96 -2.91 -1.83
N GLY A 144 -6.65 -1.99 -0.91
CA GLY A 144 -7.67 -1.25 -0.15
C GLY A 144 -8.59 -0.44 -1.05
N GLU A 145 -8.02 0.29 -2.01
CA GLU A 145 -8.81 1.00 -3.03
C GLU A 145 -9.70 0.04 -3.83
N ASN A 146 -9.14 -1.08 -4.29
CA ASN A 146 -9.87 -2.04 -5.12
C ASN A 146 -11.03 -2.69 -4.35
N LYS A 147 -10.84 -2.98 -3.06
CA LYS A 147 -11.89 -3.49 -2.18
C LYS A 147 -13.04 -2.49 -2.05
N LEU A 148 -12.73 -1.22 -1.79
CA LEU A 148 -13.74 -0.17 -1.70
C LEU A 148 -14.50 0.02 -3.02
N LEU A 149 -13.80 0.02 -4.15
CA LEU A 149 -14.44 0.06 -5.47
C LEU A 149 -15.35 -1.15 -5.71
N TRP A 150 -14.92 -2.35 -5.31
CA TRP A 150 -15.75 -3.55 -5.44
C TRP A 150 -17.04 -3.43 -4.60
N ILE A 151 -16.94 -2.96 -3.36
CA ILE A 151 -18.11 -2.73 -2.49
C ILE A 151 -19.05 -1.70 -3.14
N LEU A 152 -18.53 -0.57 -3.60
CA LEU A 152 -19.31 0.49 -4.26
C LEU A 152 -19.96 0.00 -5.55
N GLY A 153 -19.25 -0.80 -6.35
CA GLY A 153 -19.76 -1.41 -7.57
C GLY A 153 -20.94 -2.36 -7.29
N LYS A 154 -20.87 -3.15 -6.22
CA LYS A 154 -21.99 -3.98 -5.75
C LYS A 154 -23.19 -3.14 -5.31
N SER A 155 -22.94 -1.96 -4.75
CA SER A 155 -23.98 -0.96 -4.46
C SER A 155 -24.45 -0.16 -5.68
N GLY A 156 -23.96 -0.44 -6.90
CA GLY A 156 -24.41 0.23 -8.12
C GLY A 156 -23.75 1.58 -8.42
N PHE A 157 -22.61 1.89 -7.80
CA PHE A 157 -21.78 3.04 -8.18
C PHE A 157 -20.97 2.74 -9.44
N ALA A 158 -21.01 3.64 -10.41
CA ALA A 158 -20.16 3.56 -11.59
C ALA A 158 -18.78 4.19 -11.32
N GLU A 159 -17.70 3.49 -11.63
CA GLU A 159 -16.38 4.11 -11.66
C GLU A 159 -16.30 5.09 -12.85
N VAL A 160 -15.75 6.29 -12.61
CA VAL A 160 -15.61 7.34 -13.61
C VAL A 160 -14.17 7.85 -13.67
N PHE A 161 -13.75 8.24 -14.88
CA PHE A 161 -12.38 8.66 -15.16
C PHE A 161 -12.28 10.11 -15.65
N SER A 162 -13.41 10.84 -15.72
CA SER A 162 -13.48 12.23 -16.17
C SER A 162 -14.37 13.08 -15.24
N TRP A 163 -14.06 14.38 -15.16
CA TRP A 163 -14.92 15.33 -14.43
C TRP A 163 -16.31 15.47 -15.06
N GLU A 164 -16.42 15.32 -16.37
CA GLU A 164 -17.69 15.41 -17.07
C GLU A 164 -18.64 14.29 -16.64
N ASP A 165 -18.14 13.05 -16.58
CA ASP A 165 -18.92 11.91 -16.11
C ASP A 165 -19.25 12.03 -14.63
N PHE A 166 -18.30 12.47 -13.81
CA PHE A 166 -18.49 12.69 -12.37
C PHE A 166 -19.59 13.74 -12.09
N LEU A 167 -19.64 14.81 -12.89
CA LEU A 167 -20.65 15.86 -12.74
C LEU A 167 -22.03 15.40 -13.26
N LYS A 168 -22.09 14.64 -14.36
CA LYS A 168 -23.35 14.14 -14.95
C LYS A 168 -24.00 13.02 -14.14
N LYS A 169 -23.24 12.04 -13.67
CA LYS A 169 -23.78 10.88 -12.94
C LYS A 169 -24.16 11.26 -11.52
N GLN A 170 -25.28 10.73 -11.03
CA GLN A 170 -25.70 10.93 -9.63
C GLN A 170 -25.05 9.92 -8.68
N LYS A 171 -24.60 8.77 -9.18
CA LYS A 171 -24.07 7.68 -8.37
C LYS A 171 -22.79 7.14 -9.00
N CYS A 172 -21.64 7.65 -8.55
CA CYS A 172 -20.35 7.31 -9.13
C CYS A 172 -19.18 7.45 -8.14
N VAL A 173 -18.05 6.86 -8.50
CA VAL A 173 -16.79 6.94 -7.74
C VAL A 173 -15.62 7.23 -8.67
N ALA A 174 -14.67 8.04 -8.22
CA ALA A 174 -13.42 8.30 -8.89
C ALA A 174 -12.25 8.10 -7.92
N LYS A 175 -11.10 7.65 -8.45
CA LYS A 175 -9.83 7.65 -7.73
C LYS A 175 -9.16 9.01 -7.85
N PHE A 176 -8.51 9.47 -6.78
CA PHE A 176 -7.59 10.61 -6.92
C PHE A 176 -6.46 10.25 -7.88
N SER A 177 -6.17 11.17 -8.79
CA SER A 177 -5.26 10.95 -9.91
C SER A 177 -4.73 12.29 -10.43
N SER A 178 -4.05 12.30 -11.57
CA SER A 178 -3.74 13.55 -12.28
C SER A 178 -5.01 14.29 -12.72
N ILE A 179 -6.08 13.55 -13.08
CA ILE A 179 -7.38 14.13 -13.50
C ILE A 179 -8.17 14.62 -12.29
N PHE A 180 -8.24 13.81 -11.24
CA PHE A 180 -8.86 14.15 -9.96
C PHE A 180 -7.79 14.60 -8.96
N SER A 181 -7.02 15.62 -9.33
CA SER A 181 -5.97 16.16 -8.47
C SER A 181 -6.57 16.91 -7.27
N ILE A 182 -5.87 16.99 -6.13
CA ILE A 182 -6.34 17.76 -4.97
C ILE A 182 -6.68 19.21 -5.35
N LYS A 183 -5.87 19.82 -6.23
CA LYS A 183 -6.08 21.18 -6.72
C LYS A 183 -7.41 21.29 -7.47
N ASP A 184 -7.68 20.35 -8.37
CA ASP A 184 -8.92 20.33 -9.14
C ASP A 184 -10.14 20.03 -8.29
N VAL A 185 -10.01 19.10 -7.33
CA VAL A 185 -11.07 18.76 -6.37
C VAL A 185 -11.42 19.96 -5.50
N ARG A 186 -10.42 20.66 -4.94
CA ARG A 186 -10.61 21.91 -4.19
C ARG A 186 -11.35 22.95 -5.02
N LYS A 187 -10.89 23.19 -6.25
CA LYS A 187 -11.45 24.19 -7.16
C LYS A 187 -12.89 23.86 -7.59
N ARG A 188 -13.12 22.65 -8.09
CA ARG A 188 -14.39 22.23 -8.70
C ARG A 188 -15.47 21.93 -7.67
N LEU A 189 -15.11 21.42 -6.49
CA LEU A 189 -16.05 21.15 -5.41
C LEU A 189 -16.21 22.31 -4.42
N GLY A 190 -15.36 23.34 -4.52
CA GLY A 190 -15.37 24.49 -3.61
C GLY A 190 -15.01 24.10 -2.17
N ILE A 191 -14.06 23.18 -1.99
CA ILE A 191 -13.64 22.68 -0.67
C ILE A 191 -12.24 23.18 -0.29
N LYS A 192 -11.98 23.30 1.00
CA LYS A 192 -10.66 23.65 1.52
C LYS A 192 -9.72 22.45 1.53
N LEU A 193 -10.20 21.30 2.03
CA LEU A 193 -9.38 20.12 2.30
C LEU A 193 -8.09 20.52 3.03
N ALA A 194 -8.24 21.15 4.20
CA ALA A 194 -7.13 21.76 4.94
C ALA A 194 -6.31 20.71 5.72
N THR A 195 -5.66 19.80 5.01
CA THR A 195 -4.70 18.86 5.58
C THR A 195 -3.37 19.58 5.84
N LYS A 196 -2.69 19.23 6.96
CA LYS A 196 -1.39 19.82 7.33
C LYS A 196 -0.29 19.56 6.30
N LYS A 197 -0.43 18.50 5.49
CA LYS A 197 0.44 18.20 4.35
C LYS A 197 -0.23 18.68 3.07
N GLN A 198 0.43 19.59 2.36
CA GLN A 198 -0.14 20.38 1.26
C GLN A 198 -0.55 19.54 0.03
N ASP A 199 0.00 18.32 -0.13
CA ASP A 199 -0.17 17.47 -1.33
C ASP A 199 -0.60 16.03 -1.04
N LYS A 200 -1.18 15.76 0.15
CA LYS A 200 -1.59 14.39 0.48
C LYS A 200 -2.76 13.94 -0.41
N LYS A 201 -2.51 13.03 -1.36
CA LYS A 201 -3.54 12.37 -2.16
C LYS A 201 -4.37 11.48 -1.24
N LEU A 202 -5.68 11.68 -1.27
CA LEU A 202 -6.64 10.76 -0.66
C LEU A 202 -6.95 9.64 -1.65
N ASP A 203 -7.74 8.66 -1.27
CA ASP A 203 -7.93 7.47 -2.10
C ASP A 203 -9.10 7.64 -3.08
N LEU A 204 -10.30 7.99 -2.60
CA LEU A 204 -11.52 8.03 -3.41
C LEU A 204 -12.36 9.31 -3.24
N ILE A 205 -13.10 9.65 -4.30
CA ILE A 205 -14.18 10.64 -4.32
C ILE A 205 -15.46 9.93 -4.76
N ILE A 206 -16.46 9.87 -3.89
CA ILE A 206 -17.69 9.12 -4.11
C ILE A 206 -18.85 10.13 -4.15
N LYS A 207 -19.67 10.09 -5.20
CA LYS A 207 -20.85 10.94 -5.35
C LYS A 207 -22.11 10.09 -5.27
N PHE A 208 -23.03 10.50 -4.42
CA PHE A 208 -24.37 9.97 -4.34
C PHE A 208 -25.37 11.12 -4.27
N GLU A 209 -26.17 11.25 -5.32
CA GLU A 209 -27.03 12.40 -5.57
C GLU A 209 -26.22 13.71 -5.45
N ASN A 210 -26.65 14.61 -4.56
CA ASN A 210 -25.99 15.87 -4.29
C ASN A 210 -24.88 15.77 -3.24
N ARG A 211 -24.63 14.59 -2.65
CA ARG A 211 -23.62 14.39 -1.61
C ARG A 211 -22.33 13.86 -2.20
N ILE A 212 -21.21 14.37 -1.69
CA ILE A 212 -19.87 13.92 -2.05
C ILE A 212 -19.15 13.46 -0.79
N TYR A 213 -18.56 12.28 -0.87
CA TYR A 213 -17.75 11.68 0.16
C TYR A 213 -16.30 11.64 -0.32
N ILE A 214 -15.39 12.08 0.53
CA ILE A 214 -13.96 12.05 0.26
C ILE A 214 -13.35 11.04 1.23
N CYS A 215 -12.74 9.99 0.69
CA CYS A 215 -12.34 8.82 1.45
C CYS A 215 -10.81 8.68 1.49
N GLU A 216 -10.28 8.48 2.69
CA GLU A 216 -8.94 7.96 2.94
C GLU A 216 -9.08 6.54 3.50
N ALA A 217 -8.33 5.61 2.94
CA ALA A 217 -8.28 4.20 3.27
C ALA A 217 -6.88 3.82 3.78
N LYS A 218 -6.86 3.00 4.84
CA LYS A 218 -5.65 2.33 5.32
C LYS A 218 -5.98 0.88 5.66
N HIS A 219 -5.01 0.01 5.44
CA HIS A 219 -5.06 -1.39 5.84
C HIS A 219 -3.96 -1.67 6.87
N LEU A 220 -4.34 -2.09 8.08
CA LEU A 220 -3.43 -2.31 9.20
C LEU A 220 -3.70 -3.65 9.90
N ASN A 221 -2.67 -4.50 9.98
CA ASN A 221 -2.75 -5.80 10.65
C ASN A 221 -2.03 -5.84 12.01
N THR A 222 -1.13 -4.90 12.29
CA THR A 222 -0.34 -4.83 13.53
C THR A 222 -0.30 -3.39 14.07
N GLY A 223 0.32 -3.18 15.24
CA GLY A 223 0.65 -1.87 15.82
C GLY A 223 2.14 -1.52 15.72
N GLY A 224 2.51 -0.23 15.79
CA GLY A 224 3.89 0.26 15.66
C GLY A 224 4.04 1.71 15.16
N GLY A 225 5.26 2.26 15.20
CA GLY A 225 5.52 3.70 14.98
C GLY A 225 5.10 4.24 13.61
N GLY A 226 5.31 3.47 12.53
CA GLY A 226 4.86 3.86 11.18
C GLY A 226 3.33 3.86 11.03
N GLN A 227 2.63 3.02 11.79
CA GLN A 227 1.18 2.84 11.73
C GLN A 227 0.47 3.88 12.59
N ASP A 228 1.09 4.33 13.69
CA ASP A 228 0.59 5.44 14.48
C ASP A 228 0.40 6.71 13.66
N LYS A 229 1.34 6.97 12.75
CA LYS A 229 1.24 8.07 11.79
C LYS A 229 0.02 7.91 10.88
N GLN A 230 -0.25 6.70 10.40
CA GLN A 230 -1.41 6.41 9.54
C GLN A 230 -2.74 6.58 10.30
N ILE A 231 -2.80 6.18 11.57
CA ILE A 231 -3.97 6.42 12.43
C ILE A 231 -4.17 7.92 12.69
N SER A 232 -3.12 8.67 13.03
CA SER A 232 -3.20 10.12 13.20
C SER A 232 -3.67 10.81 11.92
N GLU A 233 -3.26 10.32 10.75
CA GLU A 233 -3.74 10.81 9.47
C GLU A 233 -5.24 10.53 9.27
N LEU A 234 -5.74 9.34 9.60
CA LEU A 234 -7.18 9.05 9.56
C LEU A 234 -7.98 9.91 10.54
N ILE A 235 -7.44 10.18 11.74
CA ILE A 235 -8.07 11.06 12.73
C ILE A 235 -8.14 12.49 12.20
N GLU A 236 -7.08 12.95 11.52
CA GLU A 236 -7.07 14.26 10.87
C GLU A 236 -8.18 14.38 9.82
N ILE A 237 -8.38 13.36 8.97
CA ILE A 237 -9.42 13.36 7.93
C ILE A 237 -10.83 13.51 8.53
N VAL A 238 -11.17 12.71 9.55
CA VAL A 238 -12.49 12.82 10.20
C VAL A 238 -12.65 14.14 10.99
N SER A 239 -11.55 14.80 11.35
CA SER A 239 -11.58 16.12 11.99
C SER A 239 -11.90 17.28 11.04
N LEU A 240 -11.73 17.09 9.73
CA LEU A 240 -11.94 18.13 8.71
C LEU A 240 -13.39 18.61 8.67
N LYS A 241 -13.57 19.89 8.34
CA LYS A 241 -14.89 20.52 8.22
C LYS A 241 -14.92 21.46 7.04
N GLU A 242 -15.93 21.29 6.19
CA GLU A 242 -16.20 22.18 5.07
C GLU A 242 -17.38 23.09 5.34
N LYS A 243 -17.41 24.24 4.63
CA LYS A 243 -18.61 25.10 4.61
C LYS A 243 -19.78 24.40 3.90
N ASN A 244 -19.48 23.63 2.86
CA ASN A 244 -20.46 22.88 2.10
C ASN A 244 -20.88 21.62 2.88
N LYS A 245 -22.14 21.60 3.35
CA LYS A 245 -22.72 20.49 4.13
C LYS A 245 -22.92 19.20 3.34
N ASN A 246 -22.84 19.26 2.00
CA ASN A 246 -22.93 18.10 1.14
C ASN A 246 -21.60 17.34 1.01
N ILE A 247 -20.52 17.87 1.60
CA ILE A 247 -19.21 17.22 1.63
C ILE A 247 -19.04 16.49 2.95
N SER A 248 -18.65 15.23 2.85
CA SER A 248 -18.43 14.34 3.99
C SER A 248 -17.06 13.70 3.86
N TYR A 249 -16.36 13.51 4.97
CA TYR A 249 -15.09 12.78 5.00
C TYR A 249 -15.27 11.38 5.53
N ILE A 250 -14.60 10.40 4.91
CA ILE A 250 -14.59 9.01 5.35
C ILE A 250 -13.14 8.64 5.69
N SER A 251 -12.93 8.23 6.93
CA SER A 251 -11.73 7.54 7.38
C SER A 251 -12.03 6.05 7.42
N PHE A 252 -11.53 5.33 6.42
CA PHE A 252 -11.69 3.89 6.30
C PHE A 252 -10.46 3.17 6.86
N LEU A 253 -10.69 2.31 7.86
CA LEU A 253 -9.64 1.48 8.43
C LEU A 253 -10.00 0.00 8.32
N ASP A 254 -9.21 -0.68 7.50
CA ASP A 254 -9.26 -2.12 7.24
C ASP A 254 -8.18 -2.87 8.04
N GLY A 255 -8.33 -4.18 8.09
CA GLY A 255 -7.43 -5.09 8.77
C GLY A 255 -7.70 -5.23 10.25
N VAL A 256 -7.03 -6.21 10.87
CA VAL A 256 -7.28 -6.62 12.25
C VAL A 256 -7.03 -5.48 13.26
N TYR A 257 -6.18 -4.50 12.93
CA TYR A 257 -5.95 -3.36 13.80
C TYR A 257 -7.18 -2.45 13.93
N SER A 258 -8.10 -2.48 12.97
CA SER A 258 -9.40 -1.82 13.08
C SER A 258 -10.14 -2.32 14.34
N ASN A 259 -10.15 -3.63 14.56
CA ASN A 259 -10.79 -4.28 15.71
C ASN A 259 -10.19 -3.82 17.03
N ILE A 260 -8.88 -3.58 17.04
CA ILE A 260 -8.16 -3.07 18.22
C ILE A 260 -8.53 -1.62 18.48
N ILE A 261 -8.50 -0.75 17.45
CA ILE A 261 -8.69 0.68 17.66
C ILE A 261 -10.14 1.03 18.03
N ILE A 262 -11.15 0.44 17.40
CA ILE A 262 -12.55 0.72 17.72
C ILE A 262 -13.15 -0.23 18.78
N GLY A 263 -12.41 -1.28 19.12
CA GLY A 263 -12.79 -2.25 20.15
C GLY A 263 -12.81 -1.69 21.58
N GLY A 264 -13.33 -2.50 22.50
CA GLY A 264 -13.49 -2.15 23.91
C GLY A 264 -12.35 -2.62 24.83
N ALA A 265 -11.41 -3.42 24.34
CA ALA A 265 -10.35 -3.99 25.17
C ALA A 265 -9.39 -2.93 25.72
N ASP A 266 -8.84 -3.17 26.91
CA ASP A 266 -7.83 -2.33 27.53
C ASP A 266 -6.64 -2.13 26.59
N GLY A 267 -6.13 -0.90 26.55
CA GLY A 267 -4.99 -0.55 25.74
C GLY A 267 -4.15 0.51 26.43
N GLY A 268 -2.89 0.64 26.01
CA GLY A 268 -2.01 1.68 26.54
C GLY A 268 -2.58 3.09 26.32
N GLY A 269 -2.08 4.06 27.09
CA GLY A 269 -2.61 5.44 27.09
C GLY A 269 -2.71 6.09 25.70
N LYS A 270 -1.86 5.70 24.75
CA LYS A 270 -1.91 6.16 23.35
C LYS A 270 -3.18 5.70 22.62
N LEU A 271 -3.55 4.43 22.74
CA LEU A 271 -4.75 3.87 22.11
C LEU A 271 -6.01 4.51 22.69
N ILE A 272 -6.02 4.73 24.01
CA ILE A 272 -7.09 5.45 24.71
C ILE A 272 -7.26 6.86 24.13
N LYS A 273 -6.15 7.59 23.96
CA LYS A 273 -6.19 8.94 23.36
C LYS A 273 -6.72 8.93 21.93
N GLN A 274 -6.26 8.00 21.08
CA GLN A 274 -6.75 7.86 19.71
C GLN A 274 -8.27 7.60 19.67
N ARG A 275 -8.76 6.66 20.51
CA ARG A 275 -10.21 6.37 20.65
C ARG A 275 -11.01 7.61 21.08
N GLN A 276 -10.50 8.36 22.05
CA GLN A 276 -11.14 9.59 22.51
C GLN A 276 -11.19 10.65 21.41
N GLU A 277 -10.12 10.82 20.64
CA GLU A 277 -10.07 11.77 19.51
C GLU A 277 -11.04 11.38 18.40
N ILE A 278 -11.11 10.11 18.01
CA ILE A 278 -12.07 9.60 17.02
C ILE A 278 -13.50 9.94 17.47
N LYS A 279 -13.89 9.55 18.68
CA LYS A 279 -15.22 9.83 19.22
C LYS A 279 -15.51 11.33 19.32
N LYS A 280 -14.53 12.13 19.75
CA LYS A 280 -14.65 13.59 19.82
C LYS A 280 -14.95 14.20 18.46
N TYR A 281 -14.22 13.79 17.41
CA TYR A 281 -14.42 14.35 16.07
C TYR A 281 -15.68 13.85 15.39
N LEU A 282 -16.09 12.58 15.60
CA LEU A 282 -17.39 12.09 15.12
C LEU A 282 -18.55 12.88 15.73
N LYS A 283 -18.51 13.16 17.04
CA LYS A 283 -19.53 13.99 17.72
C LYS A 283 -19.54 15.43 17.24
N LYS A 284 -18.37 15.99 16.90
CA LYS A 284 -18.23 17.38 16.42
C LYS A 284 -18.63 17.54 14.95
N ASN A 285 -18.37 16.53 14.13
CA ASN A 285 -18.57 16.54 12.68
C ASN A 285 -19.52 15.41 12.28
N LEU A 286 -20.83 15.62 12.46
CA LEU A 286 -21.88 14.60 12.29
C LEU A 286 -21.98 14.02 10.87
N SER A 287 -21.40 14.69 9.87
CA SER A 287 -21.37 14.25 8.47
C SER A 287 -20.09 13.49 8.10
N ASN A 288 -19.12 13.32 9.01
CA ASN A 288 -17.91 12.56 8.74
C ASN A 288 -17.98 11.18 9.39
N PHE A 289 -17.33 10.20 8.78
CA PHE A 289 -17.46 8.80 9.12
C PHE A 289 -16.10 8.19 9.43
N TRP A 290 -16.07 7.35 10.46
CA TRP A 290 -14.97 6.42 10.73
C TRP A 290 -15.55 5.03 10.63
N VAL A 291 -15.10 4.24 9.64
CA VAL A 291 -15.71 2.94 9.34
C VAL A 291 -14.67 1.89 9.00
N ASN A 292 -15.00 0.64 9.29
CA ASN A 292 -14.34 -0.53 8.71
C ASN A 292 -15.17 -1.03 7.51
N THR A 293 -14.89 -2.23 7.01
CA THR A 293 -15.60 -2.87 5.89
C THR A 293 -17.11 -2.92 6.12
N ALA A 294 -17.56 -3.42 7.28
CA ALA A 294 -18.98 -3.56 7.57
C ALA A 294 -19.68 -2.20 7.66
N GLY A 295 -19.05 -1.21 8.31
CA GLY A 295 -19.59 0.14 8.37
C GLY A 295 -19.65 0.82 7.00
N PHE A 296 -18.63 0.59 6.16
CA PHE A 296 -18.58 1.13 4.80
C PHE A 296 -19.65 0.49 3.90
N VAL A 297 -19.83 -0.83 3.97
CA VAL A 297 -20.94 -1.53 3.30
C VAL A 297 -22.28 -0.94 3.75
N ALA A 298 -22.54 -0.88 5.06
CA ALA A 298 -23.80 -0.36 5.58
C ALA A 298 -24.06 1.10 5.16
N LEU A 299 -23.00 1.93 5.06
CA LEU A 299 -23.10 3.32 4.61
C LEU A 299 -23.59 3.44 3.16
N PHE A 300 -23.24 2.49 2.29
CA PHE A 300 -23.53 2.55 0.85
C PHE A 300 -24.51 1.49 0.34
N GLU A 301 -24.94 0.53 1.17
CA GLU A 301 -25.87 -0.55 0.78
C GLU A 301 -27.26 -0.02 0.38
N ASN A 302 -27.69 1.10 0.98
CA ASN A 302 -29.00 1.72 0.73
C ASN A 302 -28.90 3.11 0.06
N LYS A 303 -27.74 3.42 -0.51
CA LYS A 303 -27.51 4.57 -1.38
C LYS A 303 -27.44 4.05 -2.79
#